data_AF-A0A956IDG5-F1
#
_entry.id   AF-A0A956IDG5-F1
#
_cell.length_a   1.000
_cell.length_b   1.000
_cell.length_c   1.000
_cell.angle_alpha   90.00
_cell.angle_beta   90.00
_cell.angle_gamma   90.00
#
_symmetry.space_group_name_H-M   'P 1'
#
loop_
_entity.id
_entity.type
_entity.pdbx_description
1 polymer ?
#
loop_
_entity_poly.entity_id
_entity_poly.type
_entity_poly.pdbx_seq_one_letter_code
_entity_poly.pdbx_strand_id
1 'polypeptide(L)'
;MRRMCDIRGSRLDAAGNRVVEIELTAVRTHPEDVAKLVRRKGPFSLRYEVSLGDHRLSGAIDPEQPIFELVFEHGRHPHGVWELRVEAEDESGRTREIWRQWLFVQTKLRRTVEEIDALAMRYSPVFVFSGAEKYYPVSLETLLGAEEIMATDEVMKLKTVFGKESVPIRQLAEFMRFNGHCNYLLDFSFLSMRRSVFALLGGDPRRATIYYSYLEDPASDRFFINYHLFYAFDTKAGIARLTGIGPHVFDRESMIMVFEGESGGESAPSAMIISGHLENQTISFLAELKRWTQGRLAVRYDDPRTLKMGTHPVIAVAEGSHALYPTSGVYQLSLLRELAGYLDPKVMASDRRPNMPGALAPTQVLSPPALRATVRPGAGPEEGVPHYRLASLDFSSLTSHVDDAAPPRDPYRAYLTFSGFWVDVPGTQNARFPPFTRKVAEIVDWVDGAYAWAWDDVPERYHQNNAVILGYLRENLEDF
;
A
#
# COMPACT_ATOMS: atom_id res chain seq x y z
N MET A 1 -11.44 -21.23 -13.69
CA MET A 1 -10.14 -20.52 -13.68
C MET A 1 -9.11 -21.42 -13.04
N ARG A 2 -7.88 -21.50 -13.58
CA ARG A 2 -6.83 -22.34 -12.97
C ARG A 2 -6.35 -21.71 -11.66
N ARG A 3 -6.23 -22.52 -10.61
CA ARG A 3 -5.73 -22.12 -9.29
C ARG A 3 -4.44 -22.87 -9.04
N MET A 4 -3.34 -22.16 -8.79
CA MET A 4 -2.03 -22.79 -8.63
C MET A 4 -1.69 -23.04 -7.16
N CYS A 5 -1.79 -22.00 -6.34
CA CYS A 5 -1.38 -22.04 -4.93
C CYS A 5 -2.46 -21.39 -4.06
N ASP A 6 -2.93 -22.13 -3.07
CA ASP A 6 -3.96 -21.72 -2.13
C ASP A 6 -3.35 -21.62 -0.73
N ILE A 7 -3.39 -20.42 -0.13
CA ILE A 7 -3.03 -20.21 1.27
C ILE A 7 -4.29 -20.48 2.08
N ARG A 8 -4.46 -21.74 2.49
CA ARG A 8 -5.67 -22.24 3.16
C ARG A 8 -5.89 -21.63 4.54
N GLY A 9 -4.81 -21.24 5.21
CA GLY A 9 -4.89 -20.55 6.49
C GLY A 9 -3.54 -20.06 7.00
N SER A 10 -3.60 -19.02 7.83
CA SER A 10 -2.46 -18.46 8.55
C SER A 10 -2.87 -18.20 9.99
N ARG A 11 -2.32 -18.95 10.94
CA ARG A 11 -2.73 -18.92 12.36
C ARG A 11 -1.54 -18.90 13.31
N LEU A 12 -1.77 -18.41 14.52
CA LEU A 12 -0.84 -18.61 15.63
C LEU A 12 -1.20 -19.89 16.37
N ASP A 13 -0.20 -20.71 16.69
CA ASP A 13 -0.37 -21.81 17.64
C ASP A 13 -0.27 -21.33 19.10
N ALA A 14 -0.44 -22.25 20.05
CA ALA A 14 -0.36 -21.93 21.48
C ALA A 14 1.03 -21.44 21.93
N ALA A 15 2.09 -21.79 21.19
CA ALA A 15 3.45 -21.33 21.47
C ALA A 15 3.75 -19.96 20.83
N GLY A 16 2.81 -19.40 20.06
CA GLY A 16 2.99 -18.15 19.34
C GLY A 16 3.73 -18.30 18.01
N ASN A 17 3.96 -19.54 17.56
CA ASN A 17 4.52 -19.80 16.23
C ASN A 17 3.47 -19.50 15.17
N ARG A 18 3.93 -19.03 14.03
CA ARG A 18 3.06 -18.85 12.86
C ARG A 18 3.00 -20.14 12.07
N VAL A 19 1.81 -20.68 11.87
CA VAL A 19 1.57 -21.84 11.01
C VAL A 19 0.80 -21.39 9.77
N VAL A 20 1.39 -21.63 8.59
CA VAL A 20 0.78 -21.34 7.28
C VAL A 20 0.53 -22.65 6.57
N GLU A 21 -0.73 -22.94 6.24
CA GLU A 21 -1.13 -24.11 5.46
C GLU A 21 -1.27 -23.73 3.99
N ILE A 22 -0.61 -24.49 3.11
CA ILE A 22 -0.58 -24.24 1.67
C ILE A 22 -1.03 -25.49 0.92
N GLU A 23 -1.92 -25.33 -0.07
CA GLU A 23 -2.27 -26.35 -1.05
C GLU A 23 -1.81 -25.94 -2.46
N LEU A 24 -1.12 -26.82 -3.17
CA LEU A 24 -0.83 -26.64 -4.60
C LEU A 24 -1.97 -27.22 -5.43
N THR A 25 -3.10 -26.49 -5.49
CA THR A 25 -4.35 -26.98 -6.09
C THR A 25 -4.17 -27.52 -7.50
N ALA A 26 -3.34 -26.87 -8.34
CA ALA A 26 -3.13 -27.30 -9.72
C ALA A 26 -2.44 -28.67 -9.84
N VAL A 27 -1.66 -29.12 -8.84
CA VAL A 27 -1.06 -30.47 -8.84
C VAL A 27 -2.16 -31.52 -8.88
N ARG A 28 -3.25 -31.30 -8.14
CA ARG A 28 -4.41 -32.19 -8.07
C ARG A 28 -5.40 -31.96 -9.21
N THR A 29 -5.72 -30.71 -9.54
CA THR A 29 -6.81 -30.39 -10.47
C THR A 29 -6.37 -30.22 -11.92
N HIS A 30 -5.09 -29.97 -12.17
CA HIS A 30 -4.50 -29.75 -13.50
C HIS A 30 -3.10 -30.42 -13.64
N PRO A 31 -2.95 -31.72 -13.30
CA PRO A 31 -1.64 -32.40 -13.29
C PRO A 31 -0.93 -32.36 -14.64
N GLU A 32 -1.67 -32.33 -15.75
CA GLU A 32 -1.12 -32.22 -17.10
C GLU A 32 -0.43 -30.87 -17.36
N ASP A 33 -0.92 -29.79 -16.76
CA ASP A 33 -0.31 -28.46 -16.89
C ASP A 33 0.94 -28.38 -16.01
N VAL A 34 0.91 -28.96 -14.81
CA VAL A 34 2.11 -29.10 -13.97
C VAL A 34 3.17 -29.96 -14.68
N ALA A 35 2.81 -31.08 -15.28
CA ALA A 35 3.72 -31.92 -16.06
C ALA A 35 4.38 -31.17 -17.23
N LYS A 36 3.63 -30.27 -17.91
CA LYS A 36 4.20 -29.38 -18.93
C LYS A 36 5.20 -28.40 -18.34
N LEU A 37 4.94 -27.84 -17.16
CA LEU A 37 5.92 -27.01 -16.44
C LEU A 37 7.20 -27.77 -16.17
N VAL A 38 7.11 -29.06 -15.80
CA VAL A 38 8.28 -29.93 -15.59
C VAL A 38 8.98 -30.31 -16.91
N ARG A 39 8.31 -30.20 -18.07
CA ARG A 39 8.74 -30.69 -19.41
C ARG A 39 8.96 -32.21 -19.45
N ARG A 40 8.18 -32.98 -18.70
CA ARG A 40 8.22 -34.44 -18.74
C ARG A 40 6.83 -35.05 -18.59
N LYS A 41 6.67 -36.26 -19.14
CA LYS A 41 5.56 -37.16 -18.88
C LYS A 41 6.14 -38.28 -18.00
N GLY A 42 5.80 -38.32 -16.72
CA GLY A 42 6.33 -39.29 -15.78
C GLY A 42 6.20 -38.81 -14.34
N PRO A 43 6.46 -39.68 -13.35
CA PRO A 43 6.45 -39.30 -11.95
C PRO A 43 7.54 -38.26 -11.69
N PHE A 44 7.23 -37.34 -10.78
CA PHE A 44 8.17 -36.36 -10.24
C PHE A 44 7.92 -36.25 -8.74
N SER A 45 8.98 -35.97 -7.98
CA SER A 45 8.82 -35.59 -6.59
C SER A 45 8.69 -34.08 -6.48
N LEU A 46 7.96 -33.61 -5.47
CA LEU A 46 7.79 -32.19 -5.19
C LEU A 46 8.48 -31.83 -3.89
N ARG A 47 9.12 -30.67 -3.85
CA ARG A 47 9.73 -30.11 -2.66
C ARG A 47 9.44 -28.62 -2.56
N TYR A 48 9.31 -28.11 -1.34
CA TYR A 48 9.30 -26.68 -1.09
C TYR A 48 10.62 -26.23 -0.45
N GLU A 49 10.97 -24.99 -0.70
CA GLU A 49 11.93 -24.21 0.07
C GLU A 49 11.30 -22.86 0.41
N VAL A 50 11.43 -22.42 1.66
CA VAL A 50 10.98 -21.12 2.12
C VAL A 50 12.16 -20.41 2.78
N SER A 51 12.46 -19.18 2.35
CA SER A 51 13.66 -18.48 2.80
C SER A 51 13.47 -16.99 3.06
N LEU A 52 14.25 -16.47 4.02
CA LEU A 52 14.42 -15.04 4.32
C LEU A 52 15.82 -14.85 4.91
N GLY A 53 16.70 -14.18 4.16
CA GLY A 53 18.12 -14.07 4.50
C GLY A 53 18.77 -15.44 4.65
N ASP A 54 19.39 -15.70 5.80
CA ASP A 54 20.04 -16.98 6.10
C ASP A 54 19.08 -18.05 6.65
N HIS A 55 17.82 -17.69 6.92
CA HIS A 55 16.83 -18.63 7.42
C HIS A 55 16.19 -19.42 6.28
N ARG A 56 16.06 -20.74 6.48
CA ARG A 56 15.49 -21.66 5.49
C ARG A 56 14.64 -22.74 6.14
N LEU A 57 13.52 -23.04 5.52
CA LEU A 57 12.66 -24.19 5.78
C LEU A 57 12.50 -24.96 4.48
N SER A 58 12.54 -26.29 4.52
CA SER A 58 12.36 -27.12 3.32
C SER A 58 11.74 -28.46 3.67
N GLY A 59 10.97 -29.01 2.74
CA GLY A 59 10.34 -30.31 2.92
C GLY A 59 9.87 -30.92 1.62
N ALA A 60 9.55 -32.21 1.66
CA ALA A 60 8.88 -32.90 0.57
C ALA A 60 7.38 -32.57 0.58
N ILE A 61 6.77 -32.59 -0.60
CA ILE A 61 5.33 -32.44 -0.81
C ILE A 61 4.83 -33.74 -1.41
N ASP A 62 3.79 -34.33 -0.82
CA ASP A 62 3.10 -35.48 -1.39
C ASP A 62 2.27 -35.01 -2.61
N PRO A 63 2.54 -35.47 -3.84
CA PRO A 63 1.75 -35.07 -5.00
C PRO A 63 0.27 -35.53 -4.94
N GLU A 64 -0.05 -36.60 -4.21
CA GLU A 64 -1.42 -37.09 -4.03
C GLU A 64 -2.20 -36.26 -3.00
N GLN A 65 -1.48 -35.68 -2.03
CA GLN A 65 -2.00 -34.73 -1.05
C GLN A 65 -1.09 -33.51 -1.01
N PRO A 66 -1.18 -32.61 -2.01
CA PRO A 66 -0.22 -31.51 -2.19
C PRO A 66 -0.48 -30.35 -1.22
N ILE A 67 -0.71 -30.69 0.04
CA ILE A 67 -0.96 -29.82 1.18
C ILE A 67 0.23 -29.97 2.12
N PHE A 68 0.78 -28.85 2.57
CA PHE A 68 1.87 -28.85 3.55
C PHE A 68 1.75 -27.65 4.49
N GLU A 69 2.31 -27.82 5.69
CA GLU A 69 2.38 -26.76 6.69
C GLU A 69 3.78 -26.20 6.80
N LEU A 70 3.85 -24.87 6.90
CA LEU A 70 5.05 -24.12 7.21
C LEU A 70 4.94 -23.62 8.65
N VAL A 71 5.89 -23.99 9.50
CA VAL A 71 5.92 -23.58 10.91
C VAL A 71 7.07 -22.61 11.13
N PHE A 72 6.74 -21.35 11.41
CA PHE A 72 7.69 -20.30 11.75
C PHE A 72 7.70 -20.10 13.26
N GLU A 73 8.68 -20.72 13.90
CA GLU A 73 8.96 -20.61 15.34
C GLU A 73 9.17 -19.17 15.82
N HIS A 74 8.42 -18.79 16.86
CA HIS A 74 8.57 -17.49 17.52
C HIS A 74 9.95 -17.34 18.17
N GLY A 75 10.56 -16.17 18.02
CA GLY A 75 11.91 -15.87 18.55
C GLY A 75 13.06 -16.48 17.74
N ARG A 76 12.80 -17.42 16.83
CA ARG A 76 13.81 -18.02 15.95
C ARG A 76 13.73 -17.51 14.51
N HIS A 77 12.51 -17.38 13.98
CA HIS A 77 12.30 -16.94 12.61
C HIS A 77 11.89 -15.47 12.56
N PRO A 78 12.53 -14.64 11.73
CA PRO A 78 12.20 -13.22 11.63
C PRO A 78 10.82 -12.99 11.00
N HIS A 79 10.19 -11.90 11.41
CA HIS A 79 9.02 -11.34 10.73
C HIS A 79 9.44 -10.78 9.36
N GLY A 80 8.55 -10.84 8.37
CA GLY A 80 8.76 -10.19 7.09
C GLY A 80 8.25 -10.96 5.89
N VAL A 81 8.80 -10.64 4.73
CA VAL A 81 8.42 -11.23 3.44
C VAL A 81 9.36 -12.40 3.14
N TRP A 82 8.84 -13.62 3.26
CA TRP A 82 9.54 -14.86 2.93
C TRP A 82 9.28 -15.25 1.48
N GLU A 83 10.26 -15.86 0.84
CA GLU A 83 10.12 -16.40 -0.50
C GLU A 83 9.87 -17.91 -0.44
N LEU A 84 8.70 -18.35 -0.90
CA LEU A 84 8.36 -19.73 -1.17
C LEU A 84 8.75 -20.09 -2.61
N ARG A 85 9.50 -21.18 -2.75
CA ARG A 85 9.78 -21.86 -4.01
C ARG A 85 9.27 -23.29 -3.94
N VAL A 86 8.65 -23.75 -5.03
CA VAL A 86 8.29 -25.15 -5.22
C VAL A 86 9.04 -25.68 -6.41
N GLU A 87 9.74 -26.77 -6.21
CA GLU A 87 10.53 -27.44 -7.24
C GLU A 87 10.01 -28.85 -7.46
N ALA A 88 10.03 -29.27 -8.71
CA ALA A 88 9.82 -30.65 -9.11
C ALA A 88 11.18 -31.28 -9.45
N GLU A 89 11.43 -32.47 -8.93
CA GLU A 89 12.63 -33.26 -9.24
C GLU A 89 12.23 -34.51 -10.04
N ASP A 90 12.89 -34.70 -11.18
CA ASP A 90 12.67 -35.87 -12.03
C ASP A 90 13.51 -37.09 -11.60
N GLU A 91 13.21 -38.27 -12.14
CA GLU A 91 13.96 -39.52 -11.83
C GLU A 91 15.47 -39.45 -12.10
N SER A 92 15.94 -38.45 -12.87
CA SER A 92 17.37 -38.22 -13.11
C SER A 92 18.00 -37.25 -12.11
N GLY A 93 17.26 -36.84 -11.08
CA GLY A 93 17.70 -35.87 -10.07
C GLY A 93 17.75 -34.43 -10.58
N ARG A 94 17.16 -34.14 -11.76
CA ARG A 94 17.11 -32.77 -12.28
C ARG A 94 15.94 -32.04 -11.66
N THR A 95 16.24 -30.90 -11.05
CA THR A 95 15.25 -30.07 -10.36
C THR A 95 14.78 -28.93 -11.26
N ARG A 96 13.53 -28.51 -11.07
CA ARG A 96 12.97 -27.36 -11.78
C ARG A 96 11.94 -26.64 -10.92
N GLU A 97 12.11 -25.33 -10.80
CA GLU A 97 11.12 -24.44 -10.19
C GLU A 97 9.82 -24.46 -11.01
N ILE A 98 8.71 -24.77 -10.35
CA ILE A 98 7.36 -24.73 -10.92
C ILE A 98 6.51 -23.62 -10.32
N TRP A 99 6.89 -23.10 -9.14
CA TRP A 99 6.21 -22.01 -8.48
C TRP A 99 7.17 -21.17 -7.64
N ARG A 100 6.94 -19.86 -7.62
CA ARG A 100 7.62 -18.91 -6.75
C ARG A 100 6.65 -17.82 -6.30
N GLN A 101 6.51 -17.65 -4.99
CA GLN A 101 5.56 -16.70 -4.39
C GLN A 101 6.15 -16.12 -3.12
N TRP A 102 5.83 -14.87 -2.84
CA TRP A 102 6.16 -14.28 -1.54
C TRP A 102 5.04 -14.49 -0.53
N LEU A 103 5.42 -14.70 0.72
CA LEU A 103 4.55 -14.90 1.87
C LEU A 103 4.90 -13.85 2.92
N PHE A 104 3.92 -13.15 3.46
CA PHE A 104 4.18 -12.32 4.65
C PHE A 104 3.98 -13.16 5.90
N VAL A 105 4.99 -13.19 6.76
CA VAL A 105 5.00 -14.00 7.97
C VAL A 105 5.21 -13.09 9.16
N GLN A 106 4.33 -13.26 10.15
CA GLN A 106 4.43 -12.56 11.41
C GLN A 106 4.09 -13.52 12.55
N THR A 107 5.08 -13.85 13.38
CA THR A 107 4.86 -14.59 14.63
C THR A 107 4.16 -13.70 15.65
N LYS A 108 4.00 -14.18 16.89
CA LYS A 108 3.49 -13.37 17.99
C LYS A 108 4.20 -12.01 18.06
N LEU A 109 3.41 -10.94 18.13
CA LEU A 109 3.87 -9.56 18.30
C LEU A 109 4.12 -9.22 19.76
N ARG A 110 4.93 -8.19 20.02
CA ARG A 110 5.13 -7.66 21.38
C ARG A 110 3.94 -6.86 21.89
N ARG A 111 3.11 -6.32 20.97
CA ARG A 111 1.89 -5.55 21.29
C ARG A 111 0.63 -6.33 20.93
N THR A 112 -0.45 -6.10 21.69
CA THR A 112 -1.76 -6.66 21.36
C THR A 112 -2.37 -5.93 20.18
N VAL A 113 -3.38 -6.55 19.56
CA VAL A 113 -4.12 -5.91 18.45
C VAL A 113 -4.76 -4.61 18.93
N GLU A 114 -5.33 -4.60 20.13
CA GLU A 114 -6.01 -3.44 20.70
C GLU A 114 -5.03 -2.27 20.92
N GLU A 115 -3.81 -2.54 21.39
CA GLU A 115 -2.76 -1.52 21.54
C GLU A 115 -2.34 -0.95 20.19
N ILE A 116 -2.18 -1.81 19.18
CA ILE A 116 -1.83 -1.41 17.81
C ILE A 116 -2.93 -0.55 17.19
N ASP A 117 -4.18 -0.97 17.33
CA ASP A 117 -5.36 -0.27 16.82
C ASP A 117 -5.49 1.10 17.49
N ALA A 118 -5.26 1.19 18.81
CA ALA A 118 -5.29 2.45 19.56
C ALA A 118 -4.19 3.41 19.10
N LEU A 119 -2.95 2.92 18.91
CA LEU A 119 -1.84 3.73 18.38
C LEU A 119 -2.12 4.18 16.93
N ALA A 120 -2.61 3.28 16.09
CA ALA A 120 -2.95 3.59 14.70
C ALA A 120 -4.05 4.65 14.65
N MET A 121 -5.05 4.58 15.51
CA MET A 121 -6.11 5.58 15.62
C MET A 121 -5.56 6.94 16.05
N ARG A 122 -4.80 6.98 17.16
CA ARG A 122 -4.25 8.20 17.79
C ARG A 122 -3.33 9.00 16.87
N TYR A 123 -2.53 8.32 16.05
CA TYR A 123 -1.53 8.98 15.19
C TYR A 123 -1.92 8.98 13.71
N SER A 124 -3.18 8.68 13.40
CA SER A 124 -3.65 8.64 12.01
C SER A 124 -3.67 10.04 11.36
N PRO A 125 -3.26 10.19 10.09
CA PRO A 125 -3.05 11.49 9.45
C PRO A 125 -4.33 12.22 9.03
N VAL A 126 -4.30 13.54 9.03
CA VAL A 126 -5.19 14.40 8.24
C VAL A 126 -4.56 14.59 6.86
N PHE A 127 -5.31 14.34 5.79
CA PHE A 127 -4.82 14.58 4.43
C PHE A 127 -5.45 15.84 3.84
N VAL A 128 -4.63 16.64 3.16
CA VAL A 128 -5.04 17.88 2.48
C VAL A 128 -4.78 17.74 0.99
N PHE A 129 -5.83 17.90 0.19
CA PHE A 129 -5.84 17.75 -1.26
C PHE A 129 -5.98 19.09 -1.99
N SER A 130 -5.58 19.11 -3.26
CA SER A 130 -5.94 20.19 -4.19
C SER A 130 -7.45 20.24 -4.38
N GLY A 131 -8.00 21.43 -4.59
CA GLY A 131 -9.43 21.60 -4.92
C GLY A 131 -9.81 21.04 -6.29
N ALA A 132 -8.83 20.69 -7.11
CA ALA A 132 -9.02 20.04 -8.40
C ALA A 132 -8.89 18.50 -8.33
N GLU A 133 -8.57 17.93 -7.17
CA GLU A 133 -8.43 16.48 -7.02
C GLU A 133 -9.78 15.77 -7.25
N LYS A 134 -9.72 14.67 -8.00
CA LYS A 134 -10.85 13.81 -8.33
C LYS A 134 -10.69 12.38 -7.83
N TYR A 135 -9.47 11.99 -7.48
CA TYR A 135 -9.12 10.64 -7.06
C TYR A 135 -8.79 10.63 -5.57
N TYR A 136 -9.66 10.01 -4.78
CA TYR A 136 -9.52 9.85 -3.33
C TYR A 136 -9.20 8.39 -2.98
N PRO A 137 -8.61 8.13 -1.80
CA PRO A 137 -8.31 6.77 -1.36
C PRO A 137 -9.56 5.90 -1.32
N VAL A 138 -9.50 4.72 -1.91
CA VAL A 138 -10.61 3.77 -1.99
C VAL A 138 -10.35 2.52 -1.14
N SER A 139 -11.42 1.82 -0.77
CA SER A 139 -11.30 0.52 -0.12
C SER A 139 -10.77 -0.53 -1.09
N LEU A 140 -10.19 -1.57 -0.51
CA LEU A 140 -9.88 -2.82 -1.19
C LEU A 140 -11.12 -3.34 -1.96
N GLU A 141 -12.27 -3.45 -1.29
CA GLU A 141 -13.54 -3.77 -1.94
C GLU A 141 -13.82 -2.93 -3.20
N THR A 142 -13.62 -1.63 -3.14
CA THR A 142 -13.91 -0.75 -4.28
C THR A 142 -12.96 -1.01 -5.45
N LEU A 143 -11.68 -1.33 -5.19
CA LEU A 143 -10.71 -1.60 -6.25
C LEU A 143 -11.12 -2.76 -7.15
N LEU A 144 -11.72 -3.82 -6.60
CA LEU A 144 -11.94 -5.07 -7.35
C LEU A 144 -13.36 -5.62 -7.27
N GLY A 145 -14.26 -4.96 -6.53
CA GLY A 145 -15.64 -5.37 -6.29
C GLY A 145 -16.68 -4.26 -6.47
N ALA A 146 -16.28 -3.06 -6.93
CA ALA A 146 -17.24 -2.00 -7.27
C ALA A 146 -18.20 -2.44 -8.40
N GLU A 147 -19.39 -1.85 -8.46
CA GLU A 147 -20.43 -2.21 -9.44
C GLU A 147 -19.91 -2.07 -10.88
N GLU A 148 -19.15 -1.00 -11.16
CA GLU A 148 -18.52 -0.76 -12.44
C GLU A 148 -17.55 -1.89 -12.82
N ILE A 149 -16.79 -2.41 -11.86
CA ILE A 149 -15.86 -3.54 -12.03
C ILE A 149 -16.63 -4.84 -12.32
N MET A 150 -17.77 -5.04 -11.66
CA MET A 150 -18.58 -6.24 -11.86
C MET A 150 -19.36 -6.20 -13.18
N ALA A 151 -19.72 -5.00 -13.65
CA ALA A 151 -20.47 -4.78 -14.87
C ALA A 151 -19.62 -4.72 -16.15
N THR A 152 -18.29 -4.53 -16.03
CA THR A 152 -17.43 -4.43 -17.22
C THR A 152 -17.19 -5.78 -17.92
N ASP A 153 -17.10 -5.74 -19.24
CA ASP A 153 -16.65 -6.85 -20.10
C ASP A 153 -15.15 -6.75 -20.45
N GLU A 154 -14.43 -5.77 -19.89
CA GLU A 154 -12.99 -5.65 -20.05
C GLU A 154 -12.26 -6.91 -19.55
N VAL A 155 -11.16 -7.26 -20.23
CA VAL A 155 -10.32 -8.41 -19.90
C VAL A 155 -8.91 -7.95 -19.60
N MET A 156 -8.30 -8.50 -18.56
CA MET A 156 -6.89 -8.39 -18.20
C MET A 156 -6.06 -9.46 -18.93
N LYS A 157 -4.96 -9.09 -19.57
CA LYS A 157 -4.02 -10.05 -20.17
C LYS A 157 -2.81 -10.23 -19.27
N LEU A 158 -2.48 -11.47 -18.94
CA LEU A 158 -1.37 -11.79 -18.07
C LEU A 158 -0.43 -12.82 -18.70
N LYS A 159 0.85 -12.72 -18.39
CA LYS A 159 1.82 -13.79 -18.61
C LYS A 159 1.95 -14.58 -17.31
N THR A 160 1.39 -15.79 -17.30
CA THR A 160 1.42 -16.73 -16.18
C THR A 160 2.50 -17.80 -16.37
N VAL A 161 2.72 -18.66 -15.37
CA VAL A 161 3.60 -19.84 -15.52
C VAL A 161 3.06 -20.80 -16.59
N PHE A 162 1.74 -20.80 -16.82
CA PHE A 162 1.05 -21.63 -17.81
C PHE A 162 0.99 -21.01 -19.21
N GLY A 163 1.55 -19.81 -19.42
CA GLY A 163 1.55 -19.11 -20.70
C GLY A 163 0.80 -17.78 -20.64
N LYS A 164 0.18 -17.38 -21.75
CA LYS A 164 -0.64 -16.16 -21.79
C LYS A 164 -2.07 -16.49 -21.41
N GLU A 165 -2.65 -15.74 -20.49
CA GLU A 165 -4.04 -15.90 -20.04
C GLU A 165 -4.80 -14.58 -20.17
N SER A 166 -6.09 -14.67 -20.46
CA SER A 166 -7.03 -13.55 -20.45
C SER A 166 -8.01 -13.77 -19.31
N VAL A 167 -8.03 -12.85 -18.36
CA VAL A 167 -8.87 -12.91 -17.16
C VAL A 167 -9.87 -11.76 -17.23
N PRO A 168 -11.19 -12.01 -17.26
CA PRO A 168 -12.18 -10.94 -17.14
C PRO A 168 -11.91 -10.08 -15.90
N ILE A 169 -12.00 -8.75 -15.99
CA ILE A 169 -11.68 -7.86 -14.87
C ILE A 169 -12.56 -8.15 -13.65
N ARG A 170 -13.84 -8.47 -13.86
CA ARG A 170 -14.76 -8.94 -12.80
C ARG A 170 -14.34 -10.22 -12.06
N GLN A 171 -13.38 -10.96 -12.60
CA GLN A 171 -12.81 -12.18 -12.00
C GLN A 171 -11.39 -11.98 -11.47
N LEU A 172 -10.84 -10.76 -11.56
CA LEU A 172 -9.46 -10.47 -11.20
C LEU A 172 -9.18 -10.71 -9.71
N ALA A 173 -10.11 -10.35 -8.82
CA ALA A 173 -10.01 -10.65 -7.39
C ALA A 173 -9.90 -12.16 -7.10
N GLU A 174 -10.68 -12.99 -7.79
CA GLU A 174 -10.55 -14.45 -7.66
C GLU A 174 -9.21 -14.95 -8.20
N PHE A 175 -8.80 -14.45 -9.37
CA PHE A 175 -7.51 -14.83 -9.94
C PHE A 175 -6.36 -14.56 -8.98
N MET A 176 -6.28 -13.33 -8.47
CA MET A 176 -5.19 -12.85 -7.62
C MET A 176 -5.02 -13.70 -6.35
N ARG A 177 -6.12 -14.13 -5.72
CA ARG A 177 -6.11 -14.94 -4.49
C ARG A 177 -5.42 -16.29 -4.63
N PHE A 178 -5.46 -16.91 -5.81
CA PHE A 178 -4.96 -18.27 -6.03
C PHE A 178 -3.75 -18.35 -6.98
N ASN A 179 -3.30 -17.19 -7.47
CA ASN A 179 -2.28 -17.09 -8.51
C ASN A 179 -1.22 -16.05 -8.16
N GLY A 180 -0.76 -16.08 -6.90
CA GLY A 180 0.18 -15.11 -6.34
C GLY A 180 1.64 -15.24 -6.78
N HIS A 181 1.95 -15.69 -7.99
CA HIS A 181 3.34 -15.85 -8.42
C HIS A 181 4.07 -14.50 -8.45
N CYS A 182 5.30 -14.44 -7.93
CA CYS A 182 6.01 -13.18 -7.72
C CYS A 182 6.35 -12.42 -9.02
N ASN A 183 6.40 -13.11 -10.15
CA ASN A 183 6.71 -12.52 -11.45
C ASN A 183 5.49 -12.23 -12.33
N TYR A 184 4.27 -12.44 -11.83
CA TYR A 184 3.08 -12.05 -12.60
C TYR A 184 2.96 -10.53 -12.64
N LEU A 185 2.56 -10.03 -13.81
CA LEU A 185 2.33 -8.62 -14.06
C LEU A 185 0.88 -8.44 -14.51
N LEU A 186 0.14 -7.58 -13.81
CA LEU A 186 -1.12 -7.04 -14.30
C LEU A 186 -0.77 -5.97 -15.36
N ASP A 187 -0.78 -6.36 -16.63
CA ASP A 187 -0.40 -5.49 -17.75
C ASP A 187 -1.65 -4.71 -18.21
N PHE A 188 -1.69 -3.40 -17.97
CA PHE A 188 -2.82 -2.54 -18.36
C PHE A 188 -2.55 -1.79 -19.68
N SER A 189 -1.36 -1.94 -20.27
CA SER A 189 -0.90 -1.18 -21.44
C SER A 189 -1.77 -1.34 -22.69
N PHE A 190 -2.51 -2.44 -22.81
CA PHE A 190 -3.40 -2.69 -23.94
C PHE A 190 -4.80 -2.05 -23.78
N LEU A 191 -5.15 -1.60 -22.57
CA LEU A 191 -6.36 -0.83 -22.33
C LEU A 191 -6.07 0.63 -22.65
N SER A 192 -7.03 1.33 -23.25
CA SER A 192 -6.97 2.79 -23.25
C SER A 192 -7.08 3.22 -21.78
N MET A 193 -5.96 3.48 -21.09
CA MET A 193 -5.95 3.63 -19.63
C MET A 193 -6.95 4.68 -19.13
N ARG A 194 -7.16 5.76 -19.89
CA ARG A 194 -8.18 6.79 -19.60
C ARG A 194 -9.63 6.36 -19.80
N ARG A 195 -9.87 5.25 -20.48
CA ARG A 195 -11.18 4.63 -20.70
C ARG A 195 -11.34 3.32 -19.94
N SER A 196 -10.33 2.89 -19.20
CA SER A 196 -10.46 1.71 -18.35
C SER A 196 -11.48 1.99 -17.26
N VAL A 197 -12.25 0.97 -16.89
CA VAL A 197 -13.20 1.01 -15.78
C VAL A 197 -12.63 1.64 -14.51
N PHE A 198 -11.34 1.45 -14.21
CA PHE A 198 -10.70 2.03 -13.02
C PHE A 198 -10.59 3.55 -13.06
N ALA A 199 -10.50 4.15 -14.25
CA ALA A 199 -10.50 5.60 -14.38
C ALA A 199 -11.84 6.24 -14.00
N LEU A 200 -12.93 5.45 -13.96
CA LEU A 200 -14.25 5.87 -13.49
C LEU A 200 -14.35 5.85 -11.96
N LEU A 201 -13.46 5.12 -11.28
CA LEU A 201 -13.44 4.98 -9.83
C LEU A 201 -12.64 6.12 -9.17
N GLY A 202 -13.14 7.35 -9.29
CA GLY A 202 -12.55 8.53 -8.62
C GLY A 202 -12.55 8.44 -7.09
N GLY A 203 -13.42 7.62 -6.51
CA GLY A 203 -13.59 7.57 -5.07
C GLY A 203 -14.37 8.79 -4.54
N ASP A 204 -15.04 8.58 -3.42
CA ASP A 204 -15.77 9.62 -2.68
C ASP A 204 -14.99 9.89 -1.40
N PRO A 205 -14.59 11.14 -1.11
CA PRO A 205 -13.86 11.46 0.12
C PRO A 205 -14.61 11.03 1.39
N ARG A 206 -15.94 10.98 1.37
CA ARG A 206 -16.78 10.52 2.50
C ARG A 206 -16.83 9.01 2.65
N ARG A 207 -16.38 8.26 1.63
CA ARG A 207 -16.25 6.80 1.64
C ARG A 207 -14.79 6.35 1.61
N ALA A 208 -13.87 7.28 1.79
CA ALA A 208 -12.45 6.99 1.72
C ALA A 208 -12.05 5.95 2.77
N THR A 209 -11.15 5.04 2.40
CA THR A 209 -10.57 4.09 3.35
C THR A 209 -9.06 4.22 3.35
N ILE A 210 -8.50 4.37 4.54
CA ILE A 210 -7.07 4.36 4.79
C ILE A 210 -6.77 3.08 5.56
N TYR A 211 -5.79 2.35 5.09
CA TYR A 211 -5.37 1.13 5.75
C TYR A 211 -4.14 1.37 6.63
N TYR A 212 -3.93 0.55 7.65
CA TYR A 212 -2.65 0.55 8.36
C TYR A 212 -2.09 -0.87 8.51
N SER A 213 -0.77 -0.95 8.64
CA SER A 213 -0.05 -2.16 9.02
C SER A 213 0.95 -1.84 10.12
N TYR A 214 1.21 -2.82 10.98
CA TYR A 214 2.17 -2.72 12.07
C TYR A 214 3.36 -3.64 11.81
N LEU A 215 4.58 -3.12 12.03
CA LEU A 215 5.82 -3.88 11.90
C LEU A 215 6.73 -3.57 13.09
N GLU A 216 7.52 -4.56 13.51
CA GLU A 216 8.53 -4.42 14.56
C GLU A 216 9.93 -4.51 13.96
N ASP A 217 10.86 -3.74 14.50
CA ASP A 217 12.27 -3.94 14.25
C ASP A 217 12.74 -5.17 15.06
N PRO A 218 13.22 -6.24 14.42
CA PRO A 218 13.68 -7.43 15.13
C PRO A 218 14.93 -7.18 15.97
N ALA A 219 15.70 -6.11 15.70
CA ALA A 219 16.97 -5.81 16.35
C ALA A 219 16.86 -4.75 17.48
N SER A 220 15.71 -4.11 17.66
CA SER A 220 15.50 -3.07 18.66
C SER A 220 14.07 -3.05 19.19
N ASP A 221 13.74 -2.09 20.06
CA ASP A 221 12.35 -1.81 20.48
C ASP A 221 11.60 -0.86 19.55
N ARG A 222 12.21 -0.51 18.41
CA ARG A 222 11.57 0.30 17.40
C ARG A 222 10.42 -0.46 16.74
N PHE A 223 9.33 0.25 16.47
CA PHE A 223 8.20 -0.28 15.72
C PHE A 223 7.59 0.79 14.82
N PHE A 224 6.76 0.34 13.89
CA PHE A 224 6.30 1.15 12.78
C PHE A 224 4.79 0.97 12.57
N ILE A 225 4.08 2.08 12.41
CA ILE A 225 2.70 2.08 11.90
C ILE A 225 2.73 2.70 10.52
N ASN A 226 2.47 1.88 9.51
CA ASN A 226 2.46 2.31 8.12
C ASN A 226 1.02 2.49 7.65
N TYR A 227 0.64 3.70 7.29
CA TYR A 227 -0.66 4.03 6.71
C TYR A 227 -0.57 3.95 5.18
N HIS A 228 -1.49 3.19 4.59
CA HIS A 228 -1.56 2.93 3.16
C HIS A 228 -2.81 3.59 2.57
N LEU A 229 -2.60 4.31 1.48
CA LEU A 229 -3.65 4.91 0.65
C LEU A 229 -3.67 4.13 -0.66
N PHE A 230 -4.83 3.67 -1.08
CA PHE A 230 -4.98 2.98 -2.37
C PHE A 230 -5.89 3.78 -3.27
N TYR A 231 -5.50 3.92 -4.53
CA TYR A 231 -6.25 4.66 -5.53
C TYR A 231 -6.53 3.73 -6.70
N ALA A 232 -7.72 3.80 -7.27
CA ALA A 232 -8.03 3.00 -8.45
C ALA A 232 -7.27 3.49 -9.69
N PHE A 233 -6.95 4.78 -9.74
CA PHE A 233 -6.36 5.41 -10.91
C PHE A 233 -5.55 6.64 -10.54
N ASP A 234 -4.41 6.80 -11.20
CA ASP A 234 -3.56 7.97 -11.16
C ASP A 234 -3.61 8.63 -12.54
N THR A 235 -4.00 9.90 -12.59
CA THR A 235 -4.17 10.62 -13.86
C THR A 235 -2.89 11.25 -14.40
N LYS A 236 -1.86 11.40 -13.55
CA LYS A 236 -0.71 12.29 -13.71
C LYS A 236 -1.17 13.68 -14.18
N ALA A 237 -1.67 14.48 -13.24
CA ALA A 237 -2.18 15.84 -13.52
C ALA A 237 -1.06 16.89 -13.72
N GLY A 238 -1.44 18.11 -14.14
CA GLY A 238 -0.50 19.21 -14.33
C GLY A 238 0.46 19.03 -15.53
N ILE A 239 1.72 19.47 -15.36
CA ILE A 239 2.76 19.39 -16.41
C ILE A 239 3.19 17.94 -16.66
N ALA A 240 2.90 17.02 -15.73
CA ALA A 240 3.17 15.58 -15.90
C ALA A 240 2.54 15.00 -17.17
N ARG A 241 1.35 15.49 -17.52
CA ARG A 241 0.63 15.13 -18.75
C ARG A 241 1.39 15.51 -20.03
N LEU A 242 2.30 16.50 -19.97
CA LEU A 242 3.07 17.00 -21.12
C LEU A 242 4.35 16.22 -21.38
N THR A 243 4.82 15.41 -20.42
CA THR A 243 6.15 14.78 -20.47
C THR A 243 6.11 13.29 -20.79
N GLY A 244 4.95 12.78 -21.23
CA GLY A 244 4.79 11.41 -21.72
C GLY A 244 4.76 10.33 -20.62
N ILE A 245 4.80 10.70 -19.34
CA ILE A 245 4.52 9.78 -18.24
C ILE A 245 3.01 9.61 -18.18
N GLY A 246 2.55 8.41 -18.56
CA GLY A 246 1.14 8.11 -18.70
C GLY A 246 0.42 7.96 -17.35
N PRO A 247 -0.91 8.18 -17.32
CA PRO A 247 -1.74 7.74 -16.20
C PRO A 247 -1.61 6.23 -16.03
N HIS A 248 -1.90 5.70 -14.84
CA HIS A 248 -1.89 4.25 -14.62
C HIS A 248 -3.01 3.80 -13.71
N VAL A 249 -3.36 2.51 -13.85
CA VAL A 249 -4.33 1.82 -13.01
C VAL A 249 -3.63 1.30 -11.77
N PHE A 250 -4.33 1.40 -10.64
CA PHE A 250 -3.83 1.09 -9.30
C PHE A 250 -2.63 1.93 -8.91
N ASP A 251 -2.88 2.88 -8.04
CA ASP A 251 -1.82 3.63 -7.39
C ASP A 251 -1.90 3.40 -5.88
N ARG A 252 -0.76 3.58 -5.22
CA ARG A 252 -0.69 3.42 -3.77
C ARG A 252 0.35 4.32 -3.17
N GLU A 253 -0.02 4.89 -2.04
CA GLU A 253 0.85 5.75 -1.27
C GLU A 253 0.91 5.37 0.18
N SER A 254 1.97 5.80 0.86
CA SER A 254 2.18 5.41 2.26
C SER A 254 2.97 6.41 3.08
N MET A 255 2.59 6.49 4.35
CA MET A 255 3.30 7.22 5.39
C MET A 255 3.57 6.28 6.57
N ILE A 256 4.79 6.27 7.08
CA ILE A 256 5.19 5.44 8.23
C ILE A 256 5.41 6.34 9.44
N MET A 257 4.74 6.06 10.55
CA MET A 257 5.07 6.60 11.86
C MET A 257 6.11 5.70 12.52
N VAL A 258 7.21 6.29 12.99
CA VAL A 258 8.32 5.60 13.64
C VAL A 258 8.25 5.86 15.13
N PHE A 259 8.30 4.80 15.92
CA PHE A 259 8.27 4.87 17.37
C PHE A 259 9.52 4.24 17.95
N GLU A 260 10.11 4.91 18.93
CA GLU A 260 11.25 4.43 19.71
C GLU A 260 10.75 4.19 21.14
N GLY A 261 10.79 2.96 21.64
CA GLY A 261 10.46 2.67 23.03
C GLY A 261 9.81 1.31 23.27
N GLU A 262 9.95 0.82 24.52
CA GLU A 262 9.43 -0.47 24.97
C GLU A 262 7.91 -0.59 24.82
N SER A 263 7.45 -1.83 24.63
CA SER A 263 6.02 -2.18 24.71
C SER A 263 5.42 -1.78 26.06
N GLY A 264 4.32 -1.03 26.05
CA GLY A 264 3.59 -0.62 27.27
C GLY A 264 3.83 0.82 27.76
N GLY A 265 4.72 1.60 27.13
CA GLY A 265 4.86 3.04 27.38
C GLY A 265 4.14 3.90 26.35
N GLU A 266 3.54 5.03 26.77
CA GLU A 266 3.01 6.07 25.87
C GLU A 266 4.16 6.79 25.15
N SER A 267 4.73 6.15 24.14
CA SER A 267 5.82 6.75 23.35
C SER A 267 5.20 7.54 22.21
N ALA A 268 5.45 8.85 22.18
CA ALA A 268 5.19 9.65 20.98
C ALA A 268 6.10 9.15 19.83
N PRO A 269 5.66 9.26 18.56
CA PRO A 269 6.52 8.96 17.42
C PRO A 269 7.78 9.83 17.45
N SER A 270 8.94 9.27 17.07
CA SER A 270 10.16 10.05 16.88
C SER A 270 10.16 10.75 15.52
N ALA A 271 9.62 10.08 14.50
CA ALA A 271 9.61 10.55 13.13
C ALA A 271 8.41 10.04 12.33
N MET A 272 8.20 10.67 11.19
CA MET A 272 7.30 10.25 10.13
C MET A 272 8.09 10.13 8.83
N ILE A 273 7.97 8.98 8.17
CA ILE A 273 8.55 8.73 6.86
C ILE A 273 7.46 8.93 5.81
N ILE A 274 7.66 9.91 4.95
CA ILE A 274 6.75 10.23 3.85
C ILE A 274 7.38 9.74 2.56
N SER A 275 6.64 8.96 1.76
CA SER A 275 7.09 8.43 0.48
C SER A 275 6.03 8.65 -0.58
N GLY A 276 6.45 9.03 -1.78
CA GLY A 276 5.55 9.29 -2.91
C GLY A 276 6.15 8.98 -4.28
N HIS A 277 7.41 8.53 -4.33
CA HIS A 277 8.20 8.52 -5.56
C HIS A 277 9.20 7.38 -5.63
N LEU A 278 9.72 7.14 -6.84
CA LEU A 278 10.70 6.10 -7.10
C LEU A 278 12.00 6.36 -6.33
N GLU A 279 12.64 5.28 -5.92
CA GLU A 279 13.95 5.35 -5.29
C GLU A 279 14.97 5.90 -6.31
N ASN A 280 15.75 6.90 -5.90
CA ASN A 280 16.67 7.69 -6.74
C ASN A 280 16.01 8.77 -7.62
N GLN A 281 14.69 8.96 -7.54
CA GLN A 281 14.05 10.08 -8.20
C GLN A 281 14.42 11.37 -7.49
N THR A 282 15.12 12.26 -8.21
CA THR A 282 15.38 13.61 -7.71
C THR A 282 14.06 14.33 -7.55
N ILE A 283 13.80 14.81 -6.33
CA ILE A 283 12.71 15.70 -6.01
C ILE A 283 13.32 17.02 -5.57
N SER A 284 12.73 18.11 -6.03
CA SER A 284 13.06 19.45 -5.62
C SER A 284 11.81 20.18 -5.14
N PHE A 285 11.94 20.92 -4.05
CA PHE A 285 10.90 21.81 -3.56
C PHE A 285 11.16 23.20 -4.13
N LEU A 286 10.18 23.76 -4.87
CA LEU A 286 10.17 25.14 -5.36
C LEU A 286 11.36 25.55 -6.26
N ALA A 287 11.60 24.81 -7.35
CA ALA A 287 12.65 25.14 -8.31
C ALA A 287 14.04 25.31 -7.66
N GLU A 288 14.45 24.29 -6.90
CA GLU A 288 15.80 24.04 -6.33
C GLU A 288 16.10 24.51 -4.90
N LEU A 289 15.10 24.97 -4.14
CA LEU A 289 15.37 25.44 -2.76
C LEU A 289 15.79 24.30 -1.82
N LYS A 290 15.18 23.12 -1.99
CA LYS A 290 15.66 21.85 -1.41
C LYS A 290 15.65 20.78 -2.47
N ARG A 291 16.61 19.87 -2.41
CA ARG A 291 16.73 18.74 -3.34
C ARG A 291 17.13 17.47 -2.59
N TRP A 292 16.44 16.38 -2.87
CA TRP A 292 16.78 15.04 -2.37
C TRP A 292 16.53 13.99 -3.45
N THR A 293 17.09 12.80 -3.28
CA THR A 293 17.02 11.72 -4.29
C THR A 293 16.46 10.42 -3.74
N GLN A 294 16.23 10.33 -2.43
CA GLN A 294 15.89 9.08 -1.76
C GLN A 294 14.45 8.60 -2.07
N GLY A 295 13.63 9.42 -2.74
CA GLY A 295 12.19 9.14 -2.99
C GLY A 295 11.32 9.15 -1.72
N ARG A 296 11.92 9.49 -0.58
CA ARG A 296 11.32 9.45 0.76
C ARG A 296 11.99 10.45 1.70
N LEU A 297 11.21 10.98 2.63
CA LEU A 297 11.59 12.02 3.60
C LEU A 297 11.36 11.50 5.01
N ALA A 298 12.29 11.74 5.92
CA ALA A 298 12.11 11.62 7.36
C ALA A 298 11.86 13.00 7.95
N VAL A 299 10.67 13.22 8.50
CA VAL A 299 10.31 14.47 9.18
C VAL A 299 10.26 14.19 10.68
N ARG A 300 10.97 14.99 11.46
CA ARG A 300 10.94 14.88 12.93
C ARG A 300 9.54 15.18 13.45
N TYR A 301 8.99 14.27 14.24
CA TYR A 301 7.64 14.42 14.75
C TYR A 301 7.57 15.45 15.89
N ASP A 302 8.65 15.59 16.67
CA ASP A 302 8.77 16.52 17.80
C ASP A 302 9.07 17.98 17.38
N ASP A 303 9.45 18.23 16.13
CA ASP A 303 9.70 19.61 15.66
C ASP A 303 8.40 20.42 15.73
N PRO A 304 8.39 21.60 16.37
CA PRO A 304 7.20 22.43 16.50
C PRO A 304 6.64 22.93 15.16
N ARG A 305 7.41 22.86 14.07
CA ARG A 305 6.99 23.26 12.72
C ARG A 305 6.36 22.11 11.94
N THR A 306 6.49 20.87 12.40
CA THR A 306 5.78 19.73 11.82
C THR A 306 4.29 19.90 12.03
N LEU A 307 3.52 19.99 10.94
CA LEU A 307 2.09 20.28 10.99
C LEU A 307 1.34 19.12 11.63
N LYS A 308 0.60 19.44 12.70
CA LYS A 308 -0.21 18.49 13.46
C LYS A 308 -1.53 19.14 13.90
N MET A 309 -2.61 18.37 13.91
CA MET A 309 -3.86 18.65 14.62
C MET A 309 -3.94 17.69 15.80
N GLY A 310 -3.71 18.17 17.02
CA GLY A 310 -3.48 17.28 18.17
C GLY A 310 -2.29 16.35 17.93
N THR A 311 -2.52 15.04 18.00
CA THR A 311 -1.53 13.99 17.65
C THR A 311 -1.55 13.60 16.17
N HIS A 312 -2.48 14.14 15.38
CA HIS A 312 -2.68 13.76 13.99
C HIS A 312 -1.79 14.57 13.05
N PRO A 313 -0.84 13.95 12.34
CA PRO A 313 -0.04 14.67 11.36
C PRO A 313 -0.87 15.18 10.19
N VAL A 314 -0.53 16.36 9.66
CA VAL A 314 -1.20 16.94 8.49
C VAL A 314 -0.32 16.76 7.26
N ILE A 315 -0.81 16.02 6.27
CA ILE A 315 -0.06 15.59 5.07
C ILE A 315 -0.69 16.21 3.83
N ALA A 316 0.14 16.84 2.99
CA ALA A 316 -0.28 17.34 1.69
C ALA A 316 -0.21 16.22 0.65
N VAL A 317 -1.25 16.11 -0.18
CA VAL A 317 -1.35 15.09 -1.24
C VAL A 317 -1.21 15.78 -2.61
N ALA A 318 -0.37 15.23 -3.46
CA ALA A 318 -0.15 15.72 -4.82
C ALA A 318 -1.35 15.46 -5.72
N GLU A 319 -1.75 16.49 -6.47
CA GLU A 319 -2.85 16.41 -7.42
C GLU A 319 -2.53 15.39 -8.53
N GLY A 320 -3.39 14.39 -8.64
CA GLY A 320 -3.40 13.39 -9.70
C GLY A 320 -2.27 12.36 -9.66
N SER A 321 -1.16 12.60 -8.96
CA SER A 321 -0.09 11.61 -8.71
C SER A 321 -0.08 11.06 -7.29
N HIS A 322 -0.88 11.64 -6.39
CA HIS A 322 -1.10 11.26 -5.00
C HIS A 322 0.12 11.24 -4.07
N ALA A 323 1.32 11.52 -4.57
CA ALA A 323 2.52 11.61 -3.78
C ALA A 323 2.32 12.46 -2.52
N LEU A 324 2.80 11.94 -1.40
CA LEU A 324 2.64 12.57 -0.10
C LEU A 324 3.79 13.54 0.19
N TYR A 325 3.47 14.65 0.86
CA TYR A 325 4.43 15.71 1.19
C TYR A 325 4.19 16.30 2.59
N PRO A 326 5.26 16.78 3.26
CA PRO A 326 5.15 17.32 4.62
C PRO A 326 4.46 18.69 4.69
N THR A 327 4.35 19.40 3.57
CA THR A 327 3.73 20.72 3.50
C THR A 327 3.16 20.94 2.11
N SER A 328 2.12 21.78 2.01
CA SER A 328 1.55 22.14 0.72
C SER A 328 2.49 23.03 -0.08
N GLY A 329 2.57 22.80 -1.38
CA GLY A 329 3.49 23.54 -2.24
C GLY A 329 3.65 22.95 -3.62
N VAL A 330 4.70 23.42 -4.30
CA VAL A 330 5.06 22.98 -5.65
C VAL A 330 6.33 22.15 -5.58
N TYR A 331 6.22 20.91 -6.05
CA TYR A 331 7.33 19.96 -6.08
C TYR A 331 7.70 19.67 -7.54
N GLN A 332 8.98 19.55 -7.83
CA GLN A 332 9.49 19.30 -9.18
C GLN A 332 10.36 18.04 -9.17
N LEU A 333 10.07 17.13 -10.09
CA LEU A 333 10.75 15.84 -10.22
C LEU A 333 11.21 15.60 -11.65
N SER A 334 12.50 15.74 -11.92
CA SER A 334 13.03 15.60 -13.30
C SER A 334 12.23 16.46 -14.29
N LEU A 335 11.30 15.86 -15.05
CA LEU A 335 10.40 16.52 -16.02
C LEU A 335 9.02 16.90 -15.43
N LEU A 336 8.65 16.39 -14.26
CA LEU A 336 7.34 16.57 -13.64
C LEU A 336 7.31 17.79 -12.73
N ARG A 337 6.16 18.45 -12.66
CA ARG A 337 5.83 19.47 -11.66
C ARG A 337 4.49 19.11 -11.03
N GLU A 338 4.51 18.91 -9.72
CA GLU A 338 3.38 18.48 -8.91
C GLU A 338 2.92 19.62 -8.01
N LEU A 339 1.61 19.68 -7.80
CA LEU A 339 0.94 20.60 -6.89
C LEU A 339 0.40 19.77 -5.73
N ALA A 340 0.84 20.03 -4.50
CA ALA A 340 0.42 19.24 -3.35
C ALA A 340 -0.37 20.08 -2.34
N GLY A 341 -1.52 19.55 -1.92
CA GLY A 341 -2.43 20.14 -0.95
C GLY A 341 -3.03 21.49 -1.38
N TYR A 342 -3.28 22.36 -0.41
CA TYR A 342 -3.86 23.68 -0.65
C TYR A 342 -2.80 24.69 -1.08
N LEU A 343 -3.09 25.41 -2.16
CA LEU A 343 -2.23 26.45 -2.71
C LEU A 343 -2.99 27.76 -2.75
N ASP A 344 -2.68 28.67 -1.82
CA ASP A 344 -3.26 30.02 -1.84
C ASP A 344 -2.80 30.77 -3.12
N PRO A 345 -3.72 31.29 -3.94
CA PRO A 345 -3.39 32.08 -5.11
C PRO A 345 -2.49 33.30 -4.84
N LYS A 346 -2.55 33.90 -3.64
CA LYS A 346 -1.69 35.03 -3.23
C LYS A 346 -0.24 34.61 -3.00
N VAL A 347 0.00 33.36 -2.59
CA VAL A 347 1.33 32.80 -2.32
C VAL A 347 2.02 32.37 -3.63
N MET A 348 1.23 32.05 -4.67
CA MET A 348 1.68 31.59 -6.00
C MET A 348 1.94 32.71 -7.01
N ALA A 349 1.86 33.98 -6.61
CA ALA A 349 2.01 35.14 -7.49
C ALA A 349 3.46 35.36 -7.95
N SER A 350 3.94 34.52 -8.88
CA SER A 350 4.97 34.89 -9.84
C SER A 350 4.68 34.48 -11.28
N ASP A 351 3.53 33.85 -11.60
CA ASP A 351 3.10 33.70 -13.00
C ASP A 351 1.59 33.56 -13.20
N ARG A 352 1.12 34.07 -14.34
CA ARG A 352 -0.28 34.41 -14.68
C ARG A 352 -1.19 33.17 -14.93
N ARG A 353 -2.18 32.95 -14.02
CA ARG A 353 -3.63 32.55 -14.13
C ARG A 353 -4.07 31.38 -15.06
N PRO A 354 -5.22 30.66 -14.84
CA PRO A 354 -6.47 31.09 -14.18
C PRO A 354 -7.18 30.08 -13.22
N ASN A 355 -8.09 30.59 -12.38
CA ASN A 355 -9.06 29.88 -11.54
C ASN A 355 -8.50 28.96 -10.43
N MET A 356 -7.92 29.56 -9.38
CA MET A 356 -7.66 28.85 -8.12
C MET A 356 -8.87 29.04 -7.18
N PRO A 357 -9.38 27.98 -6.53
CA PRO A 357 -10.49 28.09 -5.58
C PRO A 357 -10.14 28.99 -4.39
N GLY A 358 -11.18 29.57 -3.77
CA GLY A 358 -11.08 30.45 -2.61
C GLY A 358 -10.60 29.74 -1.34
N ALA A 359 -11.28 29.98 -0.21
CA ALA A 359 -11.00 29.29 1.05
C ALA A 359 -11.02 27.76 0.88
N LEU A 360 -10.27 27.04 1.73
CA LEU A 360 -10.30 25.57 1.84
C LEU A 360 -11.75 25.07 1.90
N ALA A 361 -12.12 24.17 0.98
CA ALA A 361 -13.40 23.50 1.01
C ALA A 361 -13.32 22.20 1.85
N PRO A 362 -14.42 21.76 2.49
CA PRO A 362 -14.44 20.52 3.28
C PRO A 362 -13.93 19.30 2.52
N THR A 363 -14.28 19.16 1.24
CA THR A 363 -13.87 18.01 0.40
C THR A 363 -12.38 17.97 0.11
N GLN A 364 -11.64 19.05 0.37
CA GLN A 364 -10.18 19.07 0.25
C GLN A 364 -9.48 18.48 1.47
N VAL A 365 -10.22 18.09 2.51
CA VAL A 365 -9.66 17.53 3.74
C VAL A 365 -10.26 16.14 3.96
N LEU A 366 -9.40 15.17 4.22
CA LEU A 366 -9.80 13.88 4.78
C LEU A 366 -9.30 13.80 6.22
N SER A 367 -10.23 13.72 7.16
CA SER A 367 -9.92 13.66 8.58
C SER A 367 -9.97 12.22 9.10
N PRO A 368 -9.14 11.89 10.10
CA PRO A 368 -9.22 10.61 10.79
C PRO A 368 -10.54 10.46 11.55
N PRO A 369 -10.98 9.23 11.81
CA PRO A 369 -12.19 8.98 12.61
C PRO A 369 -12.03 9.39 14.08
N ALA A 370 -10.80 9.64 14.53
CA ALA A 370 -10.48 10.16 15.87
C ALA A 370 -10.67 11.68 16.03
N LEU A 371 -11.01 12.41 14.97
CA LEU A 371 -11.39 13.82 15.05
C LEU A 371 -12.89 13.95 14.79
N ARG A 372 -13.55 14.95 15.39
CA ARG A 372 -14.95 15.26 15.08
C ARG A 372 -15.02 16.46 14.15
N ALA A 373 -15.77 16.35 13.06
CA ALA A 373 -16.14 17.52 12.29
C ALA A 373 -17.07 18.42 13.10
N THR A 374 -16.73 19.70 13.22
CA THR A 374 -17.63 20.70 13.80
C THR A 374 -18.63 21.11 12.73
N VAL A 375 -19.87 20.61 12.84
CA VAL A 375 -20.94 21.01 11.93
C VAL A 375 -21.51 22.32 12.42
N ARG A 376 -21.46 23.37 11.59
CA ARG A 376 -22.08 24.66 11.93
C ARG A 376 -23.58 24.46 12.19
N PRO A 377 -24.18 25.14 13.18
CA PRO A 377 -25.63 25.05 13.41
C PRO A 377 -26.42 25.37 12.13
N GLY A 378 -27.20 24.41 11.65
CA GLY A 378 -28.01 24.53 10.42
C GLY A 378 -27.34 24.04 9.13
N ALA A 379 -26.06 23.66 9.18
CA ALA A 379 -25.37 23.01 8.06
C ALA A 379 -25.80 21.53 7.94
N GLY A 380 -26.01 21.06 6.71
CA GLY A 380 -26.27 19.64 6.46
C GLY A 380 -25.05 18.76 6.79
N PRO A 381 -25.22 17.46 7.04
CA PRO A 381 -24.10 16.52 7.26
C PRO A 381 -23.10 16.47 6.09
N GLU A 382 -23.54 16.89 4.90
CA GLU A 382 -22.70 17.01 3.71
C GLU A 382 -21.75 18.22 3.72
N GLU A 383 -21.96 19.20 4.60
CA GLU A 383 -21.14 20.42 4.67
C GLU A 383 -19.94 20.28 5.62
N GLY A 384 -19.84 19.18 6.36
CA GLY A 384 -18.72 18.89 7.27
C GLY A 384 -17.49 18.31 6.56
N VAL A 385 -16.34 18.35 7.25
CA VAL A 385 -15.11 17.70 6.80
C VAL A 385 -15.33 16.18 6.74
N PRO A 386 -15.07 15.52 5.59
CA PRO A 386 -15.17 14.07 5.48
C PRO A 386 -14.24 13.32 6.46
N HIS A 387 -14.74 12.19 6.98
CA HIS A 387 -13.96 11.23 7.74
C HIS A 387 -13.69 10.00 6.88
N TYR A 388 -12.45 9.51 6.88
CA TYR A 388 -12.15 8.22 6.26
C TYR A 388 -12.35 7.07 7.25
N ARG A 389 -12.60 5.87 6.72
CA ARG A 389 -12.54 4.62 7.48
C ARG A 389 -11.08 4.22 7.68
N LEU A 390 -10.65 4.04 8.92
CA LEU A 390 -9.35 3.46 9.25
C LEU A 390 -9.50 1.94 9.43
N ALA A 391 -8.70 1.14 8.71
CA ALA A 391 -8.78 -0.32 8.78
C ALA A 391 -7.40 -0.98 8.84
N SER A 392 -7.23 -2.02 9.64
CA SER A 392 -6.01 -2.83 9.60
C SER A 392 -5.89 -3.56 8.26
N LEU A 393 -4.68 -3.83 7.78
CA LEU A 393 -4.46 -4.83 6.72
C LEU A 393 -4.35 -6.26 7.27
N ASP A 394 -4.09 -6.41 8.57
CA ASP A 394 -3.88 -7.68 9.26
C ASP A 394 -3.11 -8.71 8.42
N PHE A 395 -1.89 -8.35 8.02
CA PHE A 395 -1.05 -9.22 7.20
C PHE A 395 -0.77 -10.57 7.89
N SER A 396 -0.95 -10.64 9.20
CA SER A 396 -0.74 -11.83 10.00
C SER A 396 -1.74 -12.95 9.68
N SER A 397 -2.92 -12.63 9.16
CA SER A 397 -3.99 -13.59 8.89
C SER A 397 -4.31 -13.74 7.39
N LEU A 398 -3.38 -13.41 6.49
CA LEU A 398 -3.63 -13.53 5.06
C LEU A 398 -3.93 -14.97 4.65
N THR A 399 -5.02 -15.13 3.90
CA THR A 399 -5.46 -16.39 3.31
C THR A 399 -6.06 -16.09 1.93
N SER A 400 -6.04 -17.08 1.04
CA SER A 400 -6.70 -17.00 -0.26
C SER A 400 -8.23 -17.09 -0.16
N HIS A 401 -8.78 -17.50 0.98
CA HIS A 401 -10.22 -17.64 1.18
C HIS A 401 -10.85 -16.35 1.72
N VAL A 402 -12.08 -16.10 1.28
CA VAL A 402 -12.94 -15.05 1.82
C VAL A 402 -13.88 -15.73 2.81
N ASP A 403 -13.86 -15.26 4.06
CA ASP A 403 -14.84 -15.68 5.06
C ASP A 403 -15.94 -14.61 5.14
N ASP A 404 -17.04 -14.82 4.43
CA ASP A 404 -18.20 -13.92 4.42
C ASP A 404 -18.89 -13.85 5.80
N ALA A 405 -18.61 -14.81 6.69
CA ALA A 405 -19.19 -14.88 8.03
C ALA A 405 -18.27 -14.28 9.11
N ALA A 406 -17.00 -13.94 8.80
CA ALA A 406 -16.07 -13.36 9.75
C ALA A 406 -16.41 -11.89 10.06
N PRO A 407 -16.83 -11.55 11.29
CA PRO A 407 -17.04 -10.16 11.68
C PRO A 407 -15.70 -9.42 11.85
N PRO A 408 -15.73 -8.08 11.86
CA PRO A 408 -15.69 -7.25 10.65
C PRO A 408 -14.26 -7.23 10.08
N ARG A 409 -13.88 -8.25 9.30
CA ARG A 409 -12.63 -8.21 8.55
C ARG A 409 -12.95 -7.99 7.08
N ASP A 410 -12.26 -7.03 6.47
CA ASP A 410 -12.43 -6.70 5.05
C ASP A 410 -12.13 -7.97 4.21
N PRO A 411 -13.15 -8.66 3.64
CA PRO A 411 -12.96 -9.94 2.97
C PRO A 411 -12.01 -9.82 1.78
N TYR A 412 -11.90 -8.62 1.23
CA TYR A 412 -11.03 -8.28 0.12
C TYR A 412 -9.54 -8.29 0.50
N ARG A 413 -9.16 -8.42 1.78
CA ARG A 413 -7.75 -8.69 2.16
C ARG A 413 -7.19 -9.95 1.51
N ALA A 414 -8.03 -10.91 1.14
CA ALA A 414 -7.57 -12.18 0.59
C ALA A 414 -6.72 -12.03 -0.68
N TYR A 415 -6.97 -11.03 -1.54
CA TYR A 415 -6.13 -10.84 -2.74
C TYR A 415 -4.78 -10.18 -2.44
N LEU A 416 -4.53 -9.71 -1.21
CA LEU A 416 -3.18 -9.28 -0.79
C LEU A 416 -2.22 -10.47 -0.71
N THR A 417 -2.70 -11.70 -0.86
CA THR A 417 -1.86 -12.89 -1.11
C THR A 417 -1.18 -12.88 -2.48
N PHE A 418 -1.64 -12.03 -3.41
CA PHE A 418 -1.02 -11.91 -4.72
C PHE A 418 0.33 -11.19 -4.62
N SER A 419 1.41 -11.94 -4.83
CA SER A 419 2.76 -11.37 -4.75
C SER A 419 3.28 -10.72 -6.03
N GLY A 420 2.54 -10.79 -7.13
CA GLY A 420 2.92 -10.17 -8.39
C GLY A 420 2.87 -8.63 -8.38
N PHE A 421 3.15 -8.04 -9.53
CA PHE A 421 3.12 -6.60 -9.75
C PHE A 421 1.69 -6.15 -10.08
N TRP A 422 1.18 -5.22 -9.28
CA TRP A 422 -0.18 -4.67 -9.45
C TRP A 422 -0.22 -3.51 -10.43
N VAL A 423 0.88 -2.77 -10.55
CA VAL A 423 0.94 -1.53 -11.33
C VAL A 423 1.80 -1.75 -12.55
N ASP A 424 1.29 -1.30 -13.69
CA ASP A 424 2.01 -1.20 -14.96
C ASP A 424 2.64 0.19 -15.06
N VAL A 425 3.78 0.40 -14.39
CA VAL A 425 4.60 1.58 -14.62
C VAL A 425 5.61 1.22 -15.70
N PRO A 426 5.65 1.93 -16.85
CA PRO A 426 6.64 1.65 -17.89
C PRO A 426 8.08 1.68 -17.33
N GLY A 427 8.75 0.54 -17.28
CA GLY A 427 10.15 0.42 -16.83
C GLY A 427 10.45 -0.86 -16.04
N THR A 428 11.68 -0.96 -15.52
CA THR A 428 12.14 -2.09 -14.69
C THR A 428 11.69 -2.01 -13.23
N GLN A 429 10.93 -0.98 -12.86
CA GLN A 429 10.54 -0.66 -11.48
C GLN A 429 9.04 -0.87 -11.23
N ASN A 430 8.49 -1.99 -11.72
CA ASN A 430 7.09 -2.33 -11.47
C ASN A 430 6.80 -2.42 -9.96
N ALA A 431 5.65 -1.90 -9.57
CA ALA A 431 5.33 -1.67 -8.18
C ALA A 431 4.45 -2.81 -7.62
N ARG A 432 4.92 -3.51 -6.58
CA ARG A 432 4.17 -4.56 -5.87
C ARG A 432 3.35 -4.02 -4.71
N PHE A 433 2.12 -4.48 -4.54
CA PHE A 433 1.27 -4.01 -3.43
C PHE A 433 1.72 -4.53 -2.06
N PRO A 434 1.34 -3.86 -0.96
CA PRO A 434 1.54 -4.39 0.39
C PRO A 434 0.89 -5.79 0.52
N PRO A 435 1.51 -6.71 1.29
CA PRO A 435 2.73 -6.50 2.08
C PRO A 435 4.04 -6.63 1.28
N PHE A 436 3.98 -6.89 -0.02
CA PHE A 436 5.14 -7.24 -0.85
C PHE A 436 5.92 -6.05 -1.40
N THR A 437 5.77 -4.88 -0.78
CA THR A 437 6.59 -3.72 -1.09
C THR A 437 7.95 -3.84 -0.41
N ARG A 438 8.99 -3.26 -1.00
CA ARG A 438 10.29 -3.07 -0.33
C ARG A 438 10.13 -2.34 1.01
N LYS A 439 9.22 -1.36 1.09
CA LYS A 439 8.88 -0.60 2.30
C LYS A 439 8.49 -1.49 3.48
N VAL A 440 7.86 -2.63 3.21
CA VAL A 440 7.37 -3.58 4.22
C VAL A 440 8.35 -4.73 4.42
N ALA A 441 9.00 -5.21 3.35
CA ALA A 441 9.99 -6.28 3.42
C ALA A 441 11.30 -5.86 4.11
N GLU A 442 11.71 -4.61 3.94
CA GLU A 442 12.98 -4.03 4.41
C GLU A 442 12.71 -2.74 5.18
N ILE A 443 11.73 -2.73 6.09
CA ILE A 443 11.24 -1.48 6.70
C ILE A 443 12.32 -0.67 7.43
N VAL A 444 13.25 -1.35 8.10
CA VAL A 444 14.38 -0.73 8.80
C VAL A 444 15.25 0.06 7.83
N ASP A 445 15.79 -0.60 6.80
CA ASP A 445 16.60 0.05 5.76
C ASP A 445 15.83 1.13 5.00
N TRP A 446 14.52 0.91 4.80
CA TRP A 446 13.65 1.87 4.16
C TRP A 446 13.54 3.17 4.97
N VAL A 447 13.28 3.05 6.28
CA VAL A 447 13.16 4.17 7.22
C VAL A 447 14.51 4.87 7.40
N ASP A 448 15.57 4.12 7.66
CA ASP A 448 16.90 4.66 7.96
C ASP A 448 17.58 5.29 6.74
N GLY A 449 17.21 4.86 5.53
CA GLY A 449 17.67 5.45 4.27
C GLY A 449 16.91 6.72 3.83
N ALA A 450 16.00 7.25 4.64
CA ALA A 450 15.21 8.43 4.27
C ALA A 450 15.99 9.75 4.39
N TYR A 451 15.67 10.72 3.53
CA TYR A 451 16.28 12.04 3.59
C TYR A 451 15.74 12.82 4.80
N ALA A 452 16.63 13.29 5.69
CA ALA A 452 16.25 14.08 6.84
C ALA A 452 15.71 15.47 6.43
N TRP A 453 14.41 15.68 6.59
CA TRP A 453 13.77 16.95 6.34
C TRP A 453 14.05 17.94 7.48
N ALA A 454 14.70 19.05 7.15
CA ALA A 454 14.88 20.18 8.05
C ALA A 454 13.89 21.30 7.68
N TRP A 455 13.27 21.92 8.67
CA TRP A 455 12.36 23.05 8.43
C TRP A 455 13.10 24.40 8.28
N ASP A 456 14.37 24.49 8.67
CA ASP A 456 15.14 25.75 8.70
C ASP A 456 15.27 26.41 7.32
N ASP A 457 15.32 25.61 6.25
CA ASP A 457 15.39 26.14 4.88
C ASP A 457 14.02 26.15 4.18
N VAL A 458 12.91 26.14 4.91
CA VAL A 458 11.58 26.36 4.32
C VAL A 458 11.25 27.86 4.38
N PRO A 459 10.91 28.52 3.25
CA PRO A 459 10.63 29.95 3.29
C PRO A 459 9.38 30.30 4.12
N GLU A 460 9.43 31.43 4.81
CA GLU A 460 8.35 31.92 5.71
C GLU A 460 6.96 31.91 5.07
N ARG A 461 6.86 32.23 3.78
CA ARG A 461 5.57 32.20 3.06
C ARG A 461 4.88 30.83 3.04
N TYR A 462 5.61 29.73 3.18
CA TYR A 462 5.03 28.38 3.29
C TYR A 462 4.63 28.06 4.73
N HIS A 463 5.33 28.60 5.72
CA HIS A 463 4.86 28.58 7.11
C HIS A 463 3.51 29.31 7.26
N GLN A 464 3.29 30.40 6.51
CA GLN A 464 2.00 31.08 6.45
C GLN A 464 0.89 30.20 5.85
N ASN A 465 1.19 29.43 4.79
CA ASN A 465 0.22 28.49 4.23
C ASN A 465 -0.15 27.40 5.24
N ASN A 466 0.84 26.86 5.96
CA ASN A 466 0.62 25.91 7.06
C ASN A 466 -0.28 26.51 8.15
N ALA A 467 -0.10 27.79 8.49
CA ALA A 467 -0.94 28.47 9.46
C ALA A 467 -2.40 28.62 8.97
N VAL A 468 -2.61 28.89 7.68
CA VAL A 468 -3.97 28.93 7.08
C VAL A 468 -4.64 27.56 7.16
N ILE A 469 -3.92 26.50 6.79
CA ILE A 469 -4.43 25.12 6.89
C ILE A 469 -4.80 24.80 8.34
N LEU A 470 -3.90 25.04 9.29
CA LEU A 470 -4.15 24.76 10.71
C LEU A 470 -5.29 25.62 11.28
N GLY A 471 -5.42 26.87 10.84
CA GLY A 471 -6.55 27.73 11.20
C GLY A 471 -7.87 27.13 10.76
N TYR A 472 -7.96 26.72 9.48
CA TYR A 472 -9.13 26.02 8.96
C TYR A 472 -9.44 24.74 9.74
N LEU A 473 -8.43 23.90 10.00
CA LEU A 473 -8.64 22.64 10.73
C LEU A 473 -9.16 22.90 12.15
N ARG A 474 -8.61 23.88 12.87
CA ARG A 474 -9.08 24.23 14.23
C ARG A 474 -10.50 24.80 14.27
N GLU A 475 -10.93 25.46 13.20
CA GLU A 475 -12.29 25.97 13.08
C GLU A 475 -13.31 24.89 12.70
N ASN A 476 -12.86 23.77 12.10
CA ASN A 476 -13.73 22.78 11.48
C ASN A 476 -13.60 21.37 12.08
N LEU A 477 -12.61 21.13 12.95
CA LEU A 477 -12.33 19.86 13.60
C LEU A 477 -12.06 20.06 15.10
N GLU A 478 -12.55 19.13 15.91
CA GLU A 478 -12.28 19.04 17.35
C GLU A 478 -11.61 17.70 17.67
N ASP A 479 -10.60 17.76 18.55
CA ASP A 479 -10.02 16.56 19.17
C ASP A 479 -11.07 15.93 20.10
N PHE A 480 -11.09 14.59 20.17
CA PHE A 480 -11.97 13.84 21.07
C PHE A 480 -11.59 13.95 22.54
#